data_AF-A0A3M7M2U3-F1
#
_entry.id   AF-A0A3M7M2U3-F1
#
_cell.length_a   1.000
_cell.length_b   1.000
_cell.length_c   1.000
_cell.angle_alpha   90.00
_cell.angle_beta   90.00
_cell.angle_gamma   90.00
#
_symmetry.space_group_name_H-M   'P 1'
#
loop_
_entity.id
_entity.type
_entity.pdbx_description
1 polymer ?
#
loop_
_entity_poly.entity_id
_entity_poly.type
_entity_poly.pdbx_seq_one_letter_code
_entity_poly.pdbx_strand_id
1 'polypeptide(L)'
;MASKKNLASTSAFRPFGAGATMCPGRHFSTNVILSLVAMIILKYDVSPVAGWWAAPTKHNADFWNAMPKPDWDVKVKLEKRAEEKIEWKFIWDDAMQVGDDAI
;
A
#
# COMPACT_ATOMS: atom_id res chain seq x y z
N MET A 1 -20.60 23.46 -34.05
CA MET A 1 -20.34 23.56 -32.61
C MET A 1 -19.40 22.43 -32.20
N ALA A 2 -18.15 22.74 -31.85
CA ALA A 2 -17.23 21.73 -31.34
C ALA A 2 -17.69 21.29 -29.94
N SER A 3 -17.94 20.00 -29.76
CA SER A 3 -18.29 19.43 -28.45
C SER A 3 -17.16 19.71 -27.46
N LYS A 4 -17.45 20.46 -26.39
CA LYS A 4 -16.53 20.66 -25.27
C LYS A 4 -16.33 19.31 -24.58
N LYS A 5 -15.30 18.57 -25.00
CA LYS A 5 -14.89 17.34 -24.32
C LYS A 5 -14.33 17.74 -22.96
N ASN A 6 -15.04 17.39 -21.88
CA ASN A 6 -14.53 17.50 -20.52
C ASN A 6 -13.35 16.54 -20.34
N LEU A 7 -12.15 16.99 -20.71
CA LEU A 7 -10.87 16.28 -20.53
C LEU A 7 -10.48 16.12 -19.04
N ALA A 8 -11.25 16.74 -18.14
CA ALA A 8 -11.00 16.76 -16.70
C ALA A 8 -11.30 15.43 -15.98
N SER A 9 -11.96 14.46 -16.62
CA SER A 9 -12.24 13.14 -16.03
C SER A 9 -11.15 12.11 -16.35
N THR A 10 -9.90 12.50 -16.28
CA THR A 10 -8.81 11.53 -16.31
C THR A 10 -7.82 11.86 -15.22
N SER A 11 -7.78 11.02 -14.20
CA SER A 11 -6.83 11.12 -13.08
C SER A 11 -5.41 11.35 -13.61
N ALA A 12 -4.78 12.43 -13.16
CA ALA A 12 -3.37 12.72 -13.42
C ALA A 12 -2.46 11.63 -12.81
N PHE A 13 -2.96 10.94 -11.78
CA PHE A 13 -2.27 9.84 -11.13
C PHE A 13 -2.70 8.49 -11.74
N ARG A 14 -1.74 7.78 -12.36
CA ARG A 14 -1.98 6.52 -13.09
C ARG A 14 -0.97 5.42 -12.71
N PRO A 15 -0.91 5.00 -11.43
CA PRO A 15 0.10 4.06 -10.94
C PRO A 15 0.00 2.66 -11.55
N PHE A 16 -1.15 2.32 -12.14
CA PHE A 16 -1.41 1.02 -12.75
C PHE A 16 -1.63 1.09 -14.27
N GLY A 17 -1.25 2.18 -14.94
CA GLY A 17 -1.51 2.36 -16.38
C GLY A 17 -2.89 2.96 -16.68
N ALA A 18 -3.36 2.85 -17.92
CA ALA A 18 -4.63 3.42 -18.38
C ALA A 18 -5.27 2.64 -19.54
N GLY A 19 -6.60 2.61 -19.61
CA GLY A 19 -7.33 1.95 -20.70
C GLY A 19 -6.97 0.47 -20.82
N ALA A 20 -6.64 0.03 -22.04
CA ALA A 20 -6.31 -1.37 -22.34
C ALA A 20 -4.99 -1.86 -21.70
N THR A 21 -4.11 -0.95 -21.27
CA THR A 21 -2.82 -1.30 -20.63
C THR A 21 -2.87 -1.18 -19.11
N MET A 22 -4.07 -1.12 -18.52
CA MET A 22 -4.20 -1.16 -17.06
C MET A 22 -3.73 -2.51 -16.51
N CYS A 23 -3.01 -2.46 -15.39
CA CYS A 23 -2.58 -3.66 -14.67
C CYS A 23 -3.81 -4.48 -14.23
N PRO A 24 -3.94 -5.75 -14.68
CA PRO A 24 -5.06 -6.59 -14.27
C PRO A 24 -5.02 -6.90 -12.77
N GLY A 25 -3.83 -6.90 -12.16
CA GLY A 25 -3.61 -7.14 -10.73
C GLY A 25 -3.83 -5.94 -9.81
N ARG A 26 -4.24 -4.75 -10.30
CA ARG A 26 -4.33 -3.52 -9.49
C ARG A 26 -5.13 -3.66 -8.19
N HIS A 27 -6.21 -4.44 -8.22
CA HIS A 27 -7.08 -4.67 -7.06
C HIS A 27 -6.40 -5.55 -6.02
N PHE A 28 -5.83 -6.65 -6.49
CA PHE A 28 -5.04 -7.54 -5.64
C PHE A 28 -3.84 -6.80 -5.02
N SER A 29 -3.06 -6.08 -5.82
CA SER A 29 -1.91 -5.32 -5.32
C SER A 29 -2.31 -4.28 -4.28
N THR A 30 -3.41 -3.57 -4.50
CA THR A 30 -3.93 -2.59 -3.53
C THR A 30 -4.31 -3.25 -2.22
N ASN A 31 -5.05 -4.36 -2.27
CA ASN A 31 -5.45 -5.10 -1.06
C ASN A 31 -4.23 -5.62 -0.31
N VAL A 32 -3.26 -6.22 -1.00
CA VAL A 32 -2.04 -6.75 -0.37
C VAL A 32 -1.23 -5.64 0.30
N ILE A 33 -1.02 -4.50 -0.38
CA ILE A 33 -0.29 -3.37 0.19
C ILE A 33 -1.00 -2.84 1.44
N LEU A 34 -2.31 -2.61 1.36
CA LEU A 34 -3.09 -2.08 2.48
C LEU A 34 -3.10 -3.04 3.66
N SER A 35 -3.31 -4.33 3.42
CA SER A 35 -3.30 -5.33 4.49
C SER A 35 -1.92 -5.48 5.12
N LEU A 36 -0.85 -5.45 4.33
CA LEU A 36 0.52 -5.45 4.88
C LEU A 36 0.77 -4.23 5.77
N VAL A 37 0.41 -3.04 5.30
CA VAL A 37 0.56 -1.81 6.07
C VAL A 37 -0.27 -1.89 7.35
N ALA A 38 -1.52 -2.32 7.27
CA ALA A 38 -2.41 -2.52 8.43
C ALA A 38 -1.78 -3.47 9.45
N MET A 39 -1.26 -4.63 9.01
CA MET A 39 -0.59 -5.58 9.90
C MET A 39 0.62 -4.98 10.62
N ILE A 40 1.44 -4.21 9.90
CA ILE A 40 2.62 -3.56 10.47
C ILE A 40 2.21 -2.51 11.51
N ILE A 41 1.31 -1.60 11.15
CA ILE A 41 0.85 -0.50 12.02
C ILE A 41 -0.11 -0.94 13.12
N LEU A 42 -0.49 -2.22 13.22
CA LEU A 42 -1.26 -2.73 14.36
C LEU A 42 -0.37 -3.50 15.33
N LYS A 43 0.66 -4.19 14.83
CA LYS A 43 1.53 -5.04 15.64
C LYS A 43 2.82 -4.38 16.10
N TYR A 44 3.30 -3.36 15.38
CA TYR A 44 4.65 -2.84 15.59
C TYR A 44 4.69 -1.31 15.67
N ASP A 45 5.61 -0.83 16.51
CA ASP A 45 6.14 0.51 16.45
C ASP A 45 7.34 0.52 15.51
N VAL A 46 7.29 1.39 14.50
CA VAL A 46 8.28 1.49 13.44
C VAL A 46 9.09 2.76 13.65
N SER A 47 10.38 2.63 13.91
CA SER A 47 11.29 3.76 14.14
C SER A 47 12.54 3.66 13.25
N PRO A 48 13.16 4.80 12.88
CA PRO A 48 14.37 4.78 12.06
C PRO A 48 15.56 4.40 12.94
N VAL A 49 16.43 3.50 12.45
CA VAL A 49 17.64 3.10 13.19
C VAL A 49 18.59 4.29 13.39
N ALA A 50 18.64 5.22 12.43
CA ALA A 50 19.46 6.43 12.52
C ALA A 50 18.94 7.46 13.55
N GLY A 51 17.76 7.26 14.14
CA GLY A 51 17.13 8.22 15.05
C GLY A 51 16.34 9.35 14.36
N TRP A 52 16.48 9.51 13.04
CA TRP A 52 15.64 10.41 12.23
C TRP A 52 15.27 9.78 10.89
N TRP A 53 14.16 10.25 10.30
CA TRP A 53 13.70 9.82 8.99
C TRP A 53 14.40 10.59 7.88
N ALA A 54 15.29 9.93 7.15
CA ALA A 54 15.89 10.46 5.92
C ALA A 54 15.18 9.86 4.71
N ALA A 55 14.59 10.71 3.86
CA ALA A 55 13.96 10.26 2.63
C ALA A 55 15.03 9.72 1.66
N PRO A 56 14.87 8.50 1.12
CA PRO A 56 15.83 7.97 0.17
C PRO A 56 15.78 8.69 -1.17
N THR A 57 16.94 8.88 -1.80
CA THR A 57 16.99 9.34 -3.19
C THR A 57 16.66 8.21 -4.16
N LYS A 58 16.42 8.58 -5.42
CA LYS A 58 16.07 7.67 -6.52
C LYS A 58 16.87 8.01 -7.79
N HIS A 59 18.08 8.53 -7.63
CA HIS A 59 18.90 9.03 -8.74
C HIS A 59 19.37 7.91 -9.68
N ASN A 60 19.52 6.69 -9.16
CA ASN A 60 19.93 5.51 -9.93
C ASN A 60 18.75 4.56 -10.23
N ALA A 61 17.51 5.01 -10.05
CA ALA A 61 16.35 4.19 -10.36
C ALA A 61 16.20 4.06 -11.89
N ASP A 62 16.04 2.82 -12.37
CA ASP A 62 15.81 2.60 -13.79
C ASP A 62 14.51 3.27 -14.28
N PHE A 63 14.59 3.93 -15.43
CA PHE A 63 13.45 4.64 -16.01
C PHE A 63 12.27 3.71 -16.38
N TRP A 64 12.53 2.44 -16.70
CA TRP A 64 11.49 1.49 -17.09
C TRP A 64 10.69 0.92 -15.91
N ASN A 65 11.13 1.15 -14.67
CA ASN A 65 10.41 0.66 -13.50
C ASN A 65 9.20 1.56 -13.19
N ALA A 66 8.01 0.97 -13.13
CA ALA A 66 6.79 1.69 -12.76
C ALA A 66 6.84 2.29 -11.34
N MET A 67 7.67 1.69 -10.46
CA MET A 67 7.96 2.20 -9.12
C MET A 67 9.48 2.34 -8.97
N PRO A 68 10.01 3.58 -8.97
CA PRO A 68 11.45 3.79 -8.86
C PRO A 68 11.94 3.37 -7.47
N LYS A 69 12.90 2.43 -7.46
CA LYS A 69 13.49 1.89 -6.22
C LYS A 69 14.39 2.95 -5.57
N PRO A 70 14.45 2.98 -4.23
CA PRO A 70 15.38 3.86 -3.53
C PRO A 70 16.84 3.44 -3.79
N ASP A 71 17.75 4.42 -3.79
CA ASP A 71 19.19 4.20 -3.99
C ASP A 71 19.84 3.42 -2.82
N TRP A 72 19.21 3.47 -1.65
CA TRP A 72 19.62 2.70 -0.47
C TRP A 72 18.41 2.22 0.33
N ASP A 73 18.64 1.18 1.12
CA ASP A 73 17.63 0.64 2.01
C ASP A 73 17.45 1.50 3.27
N VAL A 74 16.20 1.77 3.65
CA VAL A 74 15.87 2.56 4.84
C VAL A 74 15.85 1.63 6.05
N LYS A 75 16.89 1.70 6.88
CA LYS A 75 17.01 0.86 8.06
C LYS A 75 16.02 1.28 9.14
N VAL A 76 15.07 0.39 9.45
CA VAL A 76 14.04 0.57 10.47
C VAL A 76 14.14 -0.48 11.56
N LYS A 77 13.77 -0.10 12.78
CA LYS A 77 13.55 -1.00 13.90
C LYS A 77 12.05 -1.24 14.02
N LEU A 78 11.66 -2.52 14.11
CA LEU A 78 10.29 -2.95 14.37
C LEU A 78 10.23 -3.48 15.80
N GLU A 79 9.52 -2.80 16.68
CA GLU A 79 9.29 -3.24 18.04
C GLU A 79 7.84 -3.67 18.19
N LYS A 80 7.59 -4.87 18.71
CA LYS A 80 6.22 -5.34 18.93
C LYS A 80 5.57 -4.43 19.97
N ARG A 81 4.38 -3.91 19.67
CA ARG A 81 3.63 -3.08 20.62
C ARG A 81 3.31 -3.85 21.89
N ALA A 82 3.45 -3.16 23.01
CA ALA A 82 3.22 -3.68 24.33
C ALA A 82 1.75 -3.64 24.77
N GLU A 83 0.82 -3.13 23.95
CA GLU A 83 -0.60 -3.04 24.31
C GLU A 83 -1.11 -4.39 24.83
N GLU A 84 -1.40 -4.42 26.13
CA GLU A 84 -1.75 -5.64 26.85
C GLU A 84 -3.10 -6.17 26.36
N LYS A 85 -3.09 -7.45 25.93
CA LYS A 85 -4.25 -8.33 25.69
C LYS A 85 -5.01 -8.22 24.36
N ILE A 86 -4.44 -7.68 23.28
CA ILE A 86 -5.08 -7.79 21.96
C ILE A 86 -4.32 -8.77 21.06
N GLU A 87 -4.91 -9.94 20.84
CA GLU A 87 -4.42 -10.91 19.85
C GLU A 87 -5.01 -10.58 18.47
N TRP A 88 -4.20 -9.96 17.61
CA TRP A 88 -4.60 -9.64 16.25
C TRP A 88 -4.64 -10.89 15.36
N LYS A 89 -5.84 -11.30 14.96
CA LYS A 89 -6.09 -12.33 13.95
C LYS A 89 -6.39 -11.67 12.60
N PHE A 90 -5.49 -11.83 11.64
CA PHE A 90 -5.70 -11.38 10.26
C PHE A 90 -6.24 -12.54 9.44
N ILE A 91 -7.43 -12.39 8.88
CA ILE A 91 -8.10 -13.43 8.13
C ILE A 91 -8.29 -12.92 6.69
N TRP A 92 -7.87 -13.73 5.73
CA TRP A 92 -8.14 -13.53 4.31
C TRP A 92 -9.20 -14.56 3.91
N ASP A 93 -10.48 -14.20 3.99
CA ASP A 93 -11.58 -15.11 3.71
C ASP A 93 -12.56 -14.50 2.70
N ASP A 94 -13.24 -15.36 1.93
CA ASP A 94 -14.43 -15.00 1.15
C ASP A 94 -15.70 -14.96 2.04
N ALA A 95 -15.60 -15.37 3.32
CA ALA A 95 -16.73 -15.55 4.23
C ALA A 95 -17.15 -14.30 5.03
N MET A 96 -17.32 -13.14 4.39
CA MET A 96 -18.16 -12.08 4.97
C MET A 96 -19.60 -12.25 4.49
N GLN A 97 -20.24 -13.36 4.89
CA GLN A 97 -21.65 -13.62 4.50
C GLN A 97 -22.59 -14.11 5.60
N VAL A 98 -22.21 -14.35 6.84
CA VAL A 98 -23.22 -14.64 7.87
C VAL A 98 -22.81 -13.95 9.15
N GLY A 99 -23.54 -12.87 9.47
CA GLY A 99 -23.54 -12.35 10.83
C GLY A 99 -23.92 -13.48 11.77
N ASP A 100 -23.40 -13.42 12.99
CA ASP A 100 -23.68 -14.35 14.07
C ASP A 100 -25.17 -14.29 14.50
N ASP A 101 -26.06 -14.78 13.63
CA ASP A 101 -27.44 -15.16 13.94
C ASP A 101 -27.47 -16.68 14.09
N ALA A 102 -26.83 -17.20 15.15
CA ALA A 102 -26.98 -18.58 15.56
C ALA A 102 -27.00 -18.68 17.09
N ILE A 103 -28.23 -18.65 17.61
CA ILE A 103 -28.72 -18.99 18.98
C ILE A 103 -28.50 -17.92 20.05
#